data_AF-A0A016VLN2-F1
#
_entry.id   AF-A0A016VLN2-F1
#
_cell.length_a   1.000
_cell.length_b   1.000
_cell.length_c   1.000
_cell.angle_alpha   90.00
_cell.angle_beta   90.00
_cell.angle_gamma   90.00
#
_symmetry.space_group_name_H-M   'P 1'
#
loop_
_entity.id
_entity.type
_entity.pdbx_description
1 polymer ?
#
loop_
_entity_poly.entity_id
_entity_poly.type
_entity_poly.pdbx_seq_one_letter_code
_entity_poly.pdbx_strand_id
1 'polypeptide(L)'
;MFGDEAIDTHRFCDRFKQTASTMACTNKRRTLEQNIVPTEIEIEQPEIMRSIFVVLALAFSAVCSQAQGMPGGIMIQDPNNPEYMIKAWKAAKKVESNGDYLMIPLKVMKAQSQVVAGMKYILEVIYGESYCRKSGSITPAIMATHCRKKHGGSRALYSVVIWEKPWQNFEEYTVTKIRDIAVGK
;
A
#
# COMPACT_ATOMS: atom_id res chain seq x y z
N MET A 1 15.12 -1.65 31.47
CA MET A 1 15.58 -1.27 30.12
C MET A 1 14.69 -1.98 29.13
N PHE A 2 13.96 -1.17 28.35
CA PHE A 2 13.26 -1.47 27.11
C PHE A 2 12.29 -2.66 27.10
N GLY A 3 11.04 -2.33 27.44
CA GLY A 3 9.85 -3.10 27.09
C GLY A 3 9.34 -2.74 25.70
N ASP A 4 8.44 -3.59 25.24
CA ASP A 4 7.91 -3.74 23.89
C ASP A 4 7.10 -2.53 23.40
N GLU A 5 7.40 -2.05 22.19
CA GLU A 5 6.57 -1.08 21.45
C GLU A 5 5.93 -1.76 20.23
N ALA A 6 4.64 -2.06 20.38
CA ALA A 6 3.73 -2.38 19.29
C ALA A 6 3.41 -1.09 18.51
N ILE A 7 3.63 -1.12 17.19
CA ILE A 7 3.33 0.01 16.30
C ILE A 7 1.91 -0.17 15.75
N ASP A 8 0.99 0.59 16.34
CA ASP A 8 -0.40 0.78 15.93
C ASP A 8 -0.47 1.73 14.71
N THR A 9 -1.09 1.25 13.63
CA THR A 9 -1.13 1.87 12.29
C THR A 9 -2.34 2.76 12.06
N HIS A 10 -2.95 3.33 13.10
CA HIS A 10 -4.03 4.32 12.98
C HIS A 10 -3.60 5.74 12.52
N ARG A 11 -2.42 5.91 11.92
CA ARG A 11 -1.90 7.20 11.46
C ARG A 11 -1.81 7.29 9.93
N PHE A 12 -2.96 7.44 9.27
CA PHE A 12 -2.99 7.96 7.89
C PHE A 12 -4.18 8.87 7.54
N CYS A 13 -5.12 9.13 8.46
CA CYS A 13 -6.25 10.04 8.20
C CYS A 13 -6.08 11.49 8.69
N ASP A 14 -4.93 11.86 9.28
CA ASP A 14 -4.75 13.17 9.95
C ASP A 14 -3.90 14.19 9.19
N ARG A 15 -3.81 14.12 7.86
CA ARG A 15 -2.98 15.07 7.10
C ARG A 15 -3.68 15.82 5.96
N PHE A 16 -4.97 16.16 6.10
CA PHE A 16 -5.63 17.07 5.15
C PHE A 16 -6.71 18.03 5.70
N LYS A 17 -6.78 18.27 7.02
CA LYS A 17 -7.68 19.30 7.59
C LYS A 17 -6.98 20.38 8.41
N GLN A 18 -5.83 20.85 7.94
CA GLN A 18 -5.27 22.13 8.39
C GLN A 18 -5.48 23.20 7.31
N THR A 19 -6.72 23.66 7.19
CA THR A 19 -7.05 25.04 6.78
C THR A 19 -8.51 25.29 7.12
N ALA A 20 -8.76 25.82 8.31
CA ALA A 20 -9.72 26.91 8.56
C ALA A 20 -9.88 27.12 10.07
N SER A 21 -9.37 28.27 10.52
CA SER A 21 -9.88 29.13 11.59
C SER A 21 -10.24 28.49 12.94
N THR A 22 -9.39 28.67 13.94
CA THR A 22 -9.53 29.77 14.93
C THR A 22 -10.95 29.92 15.49
N MET A 23 -11.16 29.48 16.73
CA MET A 23 -11.34 30.41 17.86
C MET A 23 -11.32 29.68 19.20
N ALA A 24 -10.89 30.43 20.21
CA ALA A 24 -10.43 30.01 21.51
C ALA A 24 -11.45 29.22 22.35
N CYS A 25 -10.96 28.17 23.02
CA CYS A 25 -11.50 27.73 24.29
C CYS A 25 -11.06 28.72 25.39
N THR A 26 -12.00 29.43 26.02
CA THR A 26 -11.78 30.01 27.35
C THR A 26 -12.83 29.46 28.32
N ASN A 27 -12.35 28.65 29.24
CA ASN A 27 -13.06 28.10 30.38
C ASN A 27 -13.25 29.19 31.44
N LYS A 28 -14.49 29.51 31.81
CA LYS A 28 -14.77 30.19 33.08
C LYS A 28 -16.00 29.62 33.76
N ARG A 29 -15.76 29.13 34.97
CA ARG A 29 -16.65 28.44 35.90
C ARG A 29 -17.48 29.44 36.73
N ARG A 30 -18.70 29.03 37.08
CA ARG A 30 -19.53 29.33 38.28
C ARG A 30 -20.83 30.12 38.09
N THR A 31 -21.90 29.41 38.47
CA THR A 31 -23.05 29.80 39.31
C THR A 31 -23.95 30.93 38.83
N LEU A 32 -25.22 30.63 38.59
CA LEU A 32 -26.31 30.89 39.54
C LEU A 32 -27.64 30.39 38.94
N GLU A 33 -28.53 29.94 39.82
CA GLU A 33 -29.91 29.56 39.53
C GLU A 33 -30.64 30.59 38.65
N GLN A 34 -31.50 30.10 37.75
CA GLN A 34 -32.74 30.78 37.43
C GLN A 34 -33.76 29.79 36.83
N ASN A 35 -34.82 29.58 37.60
CA ASN A 35 -36.07 28.92 37.23
C ASN A 35 -36.68 29.57 35.97
N ILE A 36 -36.76 28.84 34.86
CA ILE A 36 -37.65 29.19 33.74
C ILE A 36 -38.38 27.92 33.27
N VAL A 37 -39.71 28.01 33.35
CA VAL A 37 -40.74 27.05 32.96
C VAL A 37 -40.58 26.59 31.51
N PRO A 38 -40.91 25.33 31.15
CA PRO A 38 -40.91 24.88 29.76
C PRO A 38 -41.99 25.62 28.97
N THR A 39 -41.57 26.41 27.98
CA THR A 39 -42.49 26.92 26.94
C THR A 39 -42.50 25.90 25.81
N GLU A 40 -43.65 25.29 25.64
CA GLU A 40 -43.99 24.40 24.55
C GLU A 40 -43.92 25.19 23.24
N ILE A 41 -42.88 24.96 22.43
CA ILE A 41 -42.79 25.51 21.07
C ILE A 41 -43.40 24.47 20.14
N GLU A 42 -44.69 24.62 19.90
CA GLU A 42 -45.45 23.90 18.89
C GLU A 42 -45.05 24.47 17.51
N ILE A 43 -44.12 23.80 16.80
CA ILE A 43 -43.81 24.13 15.40
C ILE A 43 -44.72 23.28 14.51
N GLU A 44 -45.92 23.79 14.28
CA GLU A 44 -46.89 23.26 13.33
C GLU A 44 -46.51 23.73 11.91
N GLN A 45 -45.96 22.84 11.06
CA GLN A 45 -46.16 22.78 9.59
C GLN A 45 -45.34 21.61 8.97
N PRO A 46 -45.94 20.43 8.67
CA PRO A 46 -45.24 19.21 8.21
C PRO A 46 -44.88 19.14 6.70
N GLU A 47 -45.28 20.11 5.87
CA GLU A 47 -45.13 19.99 4.40
C GLU A 47 -43.77 20.46 3.85
N ILE A 48 -43.07 21.36 4.55
CA ILE A 48 -41.79 21.94 4.09
C ILE A 48 -40.62 20.95 4.30
N MET A 49 -40.71 20.13 5.35
CA MET A 49 -39.68 19.14 5.72
C MET A 49 -39.54 18.03 4.66
N ARG A 50 -40.65 17.66 4.00
CA ARG A 50 -40.67 16.64 2.93
C ARG A 50 -39.90 17.09 1.69
N SER A 51 -40.11 18.33 1.26
CA SER A 51 -39.44 18.87 0.07
C SER A 51 -37.94 19.07 0.28
N ILE A 52 -37.52 19.49 1.48
CA ILE A 52 -36.10 19.65 1.83
C ILE A 52 -35.38 18.28 1.89
N PHE A 53 -36.04 17.25 2.44
CA PHE A 53 -35.47 15.89 2.48
C PHE A 53 -35.26 15.31 1.08
N VAL A 54 -36.19 15.53 0.16
CA VAL A 54 -36.10 15.01 -1.22
C VAL A 54 -34.97 15.71 -2.00
N VAL A 55 -34.80 17.02 -1.85
CA VAL A 55 -33.74 17.79 -2.52
C VAL A 55 -32.36 17.42 -1.98
N LEU A 56 -32.21 17.22 -0.66
CA LEU A 56 -30.96 16.75 -0.06
C LEU A 56 -30.62 15.30 -0.46
N ALA A 57 -31.62 14.43 -0.58
CA ALA A 57 -31.41 13.04 -1.03
C ALA A 57 -30.95 12.97 -2.51
N LEU A 58 -31.50 13.82 -3.38
CA LEU A 58 -31.09 13.88 -4.79
C LEU A 58 -29.67 14.44 -4.97
N ALA A 59 -29.27 15.45 -4.18
CA ALA A 59 -27.91 16.00 -4.22
C ALA A 59 -26.84 15.01 -3.72
N PHE A 60 -27.18 14.13 -2.77
CA PHE A 60 -26.26 13.11 -2.27
C PHE A 60 -25.96 11.99 -3.29
N SER A 61 -26.91 11.68 -4.17
CA SER A 61 -26.76 10.61 -5.17
C SER A 61 -25.75 10.93 -6.29
N ALA A 62 -25.48 12.21 -6.55
CA ALA A 62 -24.61 12.66 -7.64
C ALA A 62 -23.10 12.54 -7.33
N VAL A 63 -22.70 12.17 -6.10
CA VAL A 63 -21.27 12.11 -5.68
C VAL A 63 -20.67 10.69 -5.79
N CYS A 64 -21.46 9.67 -6.14
CA CYS A 64 -20.97 8.28 -6.22
C CYS A 64 -20.24 7.90 -7.52
N SER A 65 -20.07 8.81 -8.48
CA SER A 65 -19.41 8.51 -9.77
C SER A 65 -17.88 8.66 -9.72
N GLN A 66 -17.21 8.01 -8.78
CA GLN A 66 -15.79 7.70 -8.95
C GLN A 66 -15.70 6.34 -9.63
N ALA A 67 -15.29 6.34 -10.89
CA ALA A 67 -15.13 5.17 -11.73
C ALA A 67 -14.21 4.13 -11.06
N GLN A 68 -14.82 3.18 -10.34
CA GLN A 68 -14.13 1.96 -9.94
C GLN A 68 -14.09 1.08 -11.19
N GLY A 69 -12.92 1.04 -11.84
CA GLY A 69 -12.68 0.10 -12.94
C GLY A 69 -13.01 -1.31 -12.48
N MET A 70 -13.76 -2.06 -13.30
CA MET A 70 -14.14 -3.44 -13.00
C MET A 70 -12.89 -4.28 -12.70
N PRO A 71 -12.77 -4.89 -11.50
CA PRO A 71 -11.61 -5.72 -11.17
C PRO A 71 -11.64 -7.04 -11.95
N GLY A 72 -10.53 -7.40 -12.58
CA GLY A 72 -10.35 -8.69 -13.26
C GLY A 72 -9.30 -8.67 -14.39
N GLY A 73 -9.13 -7.51 -15.03
CA GLY A 73 -8.05 -7.27 -15.99
C GLY A 73 -6.68 -7.11 -15.33
N ILE A 74 -5.62 -7.24 -16.15
CA ILE A 74 -4.28 -6.83 -15.74
C ILE A 74 -4.28 -5.30 -15.63
N MET A 75 -3.95 -4.79 -14.44
CA MET A 75 -3.75 -3.37 -14.19
C MET A 75 -2.26 -3.06 -14.17
N ILE A 76 -1.86 -2.03 -14.93
CA ILE A 76 -0.50 -1.51 -14.91
C ILE A 76 -0.33 -0.69 -13.63
N GLN A 77 0.73 -0.98 -12.88
CA GLN A 77 1.06 -0.31 -11.64
C GLN A 77 2.34 0.50 -11.80
N ASP A 78 2.58 1.45 -10.90
CA ASP A 78 3.83 2.22 -10.90
C ASP A 78 5.01 1.33 -10.45
N PRO A 79 6.00 1.06 -11.31
CA PRO A 79 7.16 0.25 -10.94
C PRO A 79 8.06 0.90 -9.88
N ASN A 80 7.91 2.20 -9.62
CA ASN A 80 8.73 2.92 -8.63
C ASN A 80 8.21 2.79 -7.19
N ASN A 81 7.05 2.17 -6.99
CA ASN A 81 6.51 1.93 -5.66
C ASN A 81 7.45 0.99 -4.85
N PRO A 82 7.92 1.40 -3.65
CA PRO A 82 8.83 0.59 -2.84
C PRO A 82 8.25 -0.78 -2.45
N GLU A 83 6.93 -0.94 -2.43
CA GLU A 83 6.28 -2.22 -2.14
C GLU A 83 6.73 -3.33 -3.11
N TYR A 84 6.85 -3.03 -4.40
CA TYR A 84 7.27 -4.01 -5.40
C TYR A 84 8.74 -4.39 -5.26
N MET A 85 9.59 -3.46 -4.79
CA MET A 85 10.97 -3.78 -4.46
C MET A 85 11.05 -4.75 -3.28
N ILE A 86 10.25 -4.55 -2.23
CA ILE A 86 10.20 -5.47 -1.08
C ILE A 86 9.76 -6.87 -1.53
N LYS A 87 8.72 -6.94 -2.36
CA LYS A 87 8.24 -8.20 -2.97
C LYS A 87 9.33 -8.87 -3.83
N ALA A 88 10.10 -8.09 -4.61
CA ALA A 88 11.23 -8.60 -5.39
C ALA A 88 12.39 -9.13 -4.52
N TRP A 89 12.66 -8.52 -3.36
CA TRP A 89 13.64 -9.02 -2.39
C TRP A 89 13.20 -10.35 -1.77
N LYS A 90 11.91 -10.50 -1.45
CA LYS A 90 11.37 -11.79 -1.00
C LYS A 90 11.53 -12.88 -2.08
N ALA A 91 11.24 -12.53 -3.34
CA ALA A 91 11.39 -13.44 -4.48
C ALA A 91 12.86 -13.80 -4.78
N ALA A 92 13.83 -12.98 -4.36
CA ALA A 92 15.26 -13.19 -4.63
C ALA A 92 15.77 -14.55 -4.11
N LYS A 93 15.19 -15.07 -3.03
CA LYS A 93 15.54 -16.39 -2.47
C LYS A 93 15.22 -17.54 -3.44
N LYS A 94 14.20 -17.37 -4.30
CA LYS A 94 13.77 -18.37 -5.28
C LYS A 94 14.47 -18.22 -6.64
N VAL A 95 15.30 -17.20 -6.81
CA VAL A 95 16.11 -17.02 -8.02
C VAL A 95 17.20 -18.08 -8.04
N GLU A 96 17.10 -19.00 -8.99
CA GLU A 96 18.13 -19.98 -9.25
C GLU A 96 19.05 -19.45 -10.36
N SER A 97 20.32 -19.25 -10.00
CA SER A 97 21.40 -18.96 -10.95
C SER A 97 22.47 -20.03 -10.83
N ASN A 98 23.21 -20.28 -11.92
CA ASN A 98 24.30 -21.25 -11.97
C ASN A 98 25.57 -20.80 -11.24
N GLY A 99 25.61 -19.56 -10.75
CA GLY A 99 26.78 -19.02 -10.02
C GLY A 99 26.72 -19.30 -8.52
N ASP A 100 27.90 -19.23 -7.88
CA ASP A 100 28.05 -19.34 -6.42
C ASP A 100 27.47 -18.15 -5.66
N TYR A 101 27.21 -17.05 -6.38
CA TYR A 101 26.73 -15.79 -5.84
C TYR A 101 25.22 -15.62 -5.99
N LEU A 102 24.61 -14.96 -5.01
CA LEU A 102 23.19 -14.62 -5.02
C LEU A 102 22.91 -13.46 -5.98
N MET A 103 21.78 -13.58 -6.66
CA MET A 103 21.22 -12.53 -7.51
C MET A 103 20.32 -11.64 -6.66
N ILE A 104 20.60 -10.33 -6.65
CA ILE A 104 19.81 -9.34 -5.91
C ILE A 104 19.04 -8.42 -6.87
N PRO A 105 17.81 -7.98 -6.52
CA PRO A 105 17.06 -7.07 -7.36
C PRO A 105 17.72 -5.69 -7.36
N LEU A 106 17.89 -5.11 -8.55
CA LEU A 106 18.46 -3.78 -8.75
C LEU A 106 17.37 -2.74 -9.02
N LYS A 107 16.41 -3.08 -9.89
CA LYS A 107 15.35 -2.19 -10.34
C LYS A 107 14.16 -2.97 -10.87
N VAL A 108 12.96 -2.56 -10.47
CA VAL A 108 11.70 -3.00 -11.10
C VAL A 108 11.48 -2.16 -12.37
N MET A 109 11.33 -2.84 -13.50
CA MET A 109 11.10 -2.22 -14.80
C MET A 109 9.61 -2.08 -15.11
N LYS A 110 8.82 -3.09 -14.73
CA LYS A 110 7.37 -3.08 -14.88
C LYS A 110 6.73 -3.74 -13.68
N ALA A 111 5.58 -3.20 -13.28
CA ALA A 111 4.71 -3.78 -12.27
C ALA A 111 3.30 -3.90 -12.82
N GLN A 112 2.70 -5.07 -12.63
CA GLN A 112 1.33 -5.34 -13.02
C GLN A 112 0.64 -6.10 -11.90
N SER A 113 -0.66 -5.87 -11.72
CA SER A 113 -1.50 -6.55 -10.74
C SER A 113 -2.75 -7.11 -11.41
N GLN A 114 -3.17 -8.29 -11.01
CA GLN A 114 -4.39 -8.93 -11.50
C GLN A 114 -5.13 -9.59 -10.35
N VAL A 115 -6.44 -9.34 -10.29
CA VAL A 115 -7.34 -10.03 -9.36
C VAL A 115 -7.72 -11.38 -9.95
N VAL A 116 -7.47 -12.46 -9.21
CA VAL A 116 -7.77 -13.85 -9.58
C VAL A 116 -8.44 -14.54 -8.37
N ALA A 117 -8.26 -15.84 -8.18
CA ALA A 117 -8.49 -16.50 -6.89
C ALA A 117 -7.40 -16.09 -5.86
N GLY A 118 -7.22 -14.79 -5.66
CA GLY A 118 -6.07 -14.16 -4.99
C GLY A 118 -5.68 -12.85 -5.65
N MET A 119 -4.53 -12.32 -5.24
CA MET A 119 -3.84 -11.23 -5.93
C MET A 119 -2.62 -11.79 -6.66
N LYS A 120 -2.52 -11.54 -7.95
CA LYS A 120 -1.38 -11.92 -8.77
C LYS A 120 -0.61 -10.68 -9.17
N TYR A 121 0.68 -10.60 -8.81
CA TYR A 121 1.59 -9.54 -9.24
C TYR A 121 2.56 -10.11 -10.26
N ILE A 122 2.75 -9.39 -11.36
CA ILE A 122 3.69 -9.73 -12.41
C ILE A 122 4.70 -8.60 -12.48
N LEU A 123 5.93 -8.87 -12.02
CA LEU A 123 7.00 -7.90 -11.93
C LEU A 123 8.12 -8.28 -12.90
N GLU A 124 8.51 -7.36 -13.78
CA GLU A 124 9.75 -7.49 -14.54
C GLU A 124 10.86 -6.79 -13.76
N VAL A 125 11.83 -7.53 -13.25
CA VAL A 125 12.86 -7.01 -12.36
C VAL A 125 14.24 -7.34 -12.90
N ILE A 126 15.12 -6.34 -12.91
CA ILE A 126 16.53 -6.53 -13.22
C ILE A 126 17.21 -7.06 -11.96
N TYR A 127 17.75 -8.27 -12.04
CA TYR A 127 18.62 -8.81 -11.01
C TYR A 127 20.08 -8.67 -11.41
N GLY A 128 20.94 -8.47 -10.42
CA GLY A 128 22.38 -8.43 -10.59
C GLY A 128 23.09 -9.33 -9.60
N GLU A 129 24.24 -9.83 -10.01
CA GLU A 129 25.14 -10.60 -9.15
C GLU A 129 25.61 -9.75 -7.96
N SER A 130 25.59 -10.35 -6.76
CA SER A 130 26.07 -9.73 -5.52
C SER A 130 27.34 -10.39 -5.01
N TYR A 131 27.95 -9.85 -3.96
CA TYR A 131 29.07 -10.51 -3.27
C TYR A 131 28.62 -11.60 -2.29
N CYS A 132 27.30 -11.75 -2.05
CA CYS A 132 26.77 -12.75 -1.15
C CYS A 132 26.80 -14.14 -1.78
N ARG A 133 27.29 -15.13 -1.03
CA ARG A 133 27.28 -16.54 -1.47
C ARG A 133 25.91 -17.17 -1.25
N LYS A 134 25.55 -18.13 -2.11
CA LYS A 134 24.28 -18.89 -2.02
C LYS A 134 24.26 -19.88 -0.86
N SER A 135 25.42 -20.30 -0.34
CA SER A 135 25.58 -21.36 0.66
C SER A 135 25.20 -20.99 2.11
N GLY A 136 24.55 -19.85 2.34
CA GLY A 136 24.13 -19.39 3.67
C GLY A 136 22.61 -19.43 3.86
N SER A 137 22.16 -19.64 5.10
CA SER A 137 20.76 -19.41 5.48
C SER A 137 20.49 -17.89 5.55
N ILE A 138 20.39 -17.25 4.39
CA ILE A 138 20.21 -15.80 4.28
C ILE A 138 18.73 -15.52 4.12
N THR A 139 18.19 -14.66 5.01
CA THR A 139 16.81 -14.16 4.91
C THR A 139 16.72 -12.97 3.96
N PRO A 140 15.57 -12.68 3.34
CA PRO A 140 15.40 -11.51 2.47
C PRO A 140 15.81 -10.18 3.13
N ALA A 141 15.59 -10.05 4.44
CA ALA A 141 16.00 -8.88 5.22
C ALA A 141 17.53 -8.73 5.28
N ILE A 142 18.25 -9.83 5.57
CA ILE A 142 19.72 -9.84 5.59
C ILE A 142 20.26 -9.60 4.17
N MET A 143 19.60 -10.14 3.14
CA MET A 143 19.97 -9.88 1.75
C MET A 143 19.89 -8.39 1.43
N ALA A 144 18.79 -7.73 1.79
CA ALA A 144 18.57 -6.32 1.49
C ALA A 144 19.58 -5.38 2.20
N THR A 145 20.03 -5.73 3.41
CA THR A 145 20.93 -4.87 4.20
C THR A 145 22.41 -5.16 3.94
N HIS A 146 22.81 -6.42 3.78
CA HIS A 146 24.21 -6.82 3.72
C HIS A 146 24.70 -7.18 2.31
N CYS A 147 23.81 -7.55 1.38
CA CYS A 147 24.24 -7.95 0.05
C CYS A 147 24.39 -6.75 -0.89
N ARG A 148 25.65 -6.35 -1.08
CA ARG A 148 26.01 -5.32 -2.09
C ARG A 148 26.10 -5.93 -3.48
N LYS A 149 25.64 -5.18 -4.47
CA LYS A 149 25.81 -5.52 -5.89
C LYS A 149 27.29 -5.56 -6.26
N LYS A 150 27.68 -6.54 -7.07
CA LYS A 150 29.03 -6.67 -7.61
C LYS A 150 29.24 -5.69 -8.76
N HIS A 151 30.34 -4.95 -8.72
CA HIS A 151 30.70 -4.06 -9.83
C HIS A 151 31.12 -4.90 -11.04
N GLY A 152 30.53 -4.61 -12.20
CA GLY A 152 30.73 -5.41 -13.42
C GLY A 152 30.16 -6.84 -13.34
N GLY A 153 29.37 -7.16 -12.31
CA GLY A 153 28.70 -8.45 -12.19
C GLY A 153 27.65 -8.67 -13.28
N SER A 154 27.32 -9.94 -13.52
CA SER A 154 26.28 -10.30 -14.47
C SER A 154 24.92 -9.70 -14.09
N ARG A 155 24.13 -9.31 -15.09
CA ARG A 155 22.77 -8.78 -14.90
C ARG A 155 21.83 -9.52 -15.84
N ALA A 156 20.62 -9.77 -15.37
CA ALA A 156 19.59 -10.38 -16.18
C ALA A 156 18.21 -9.85 -15.78
N LEU A 157 17.31 -9.82 -16.76
CA LEU A 157 15.91 -9.53 -16.58
C LEU A 157 15.19 -10.81 -16.19
N TYR A 158 14.49 -10.77 -15.06
CA TYR A 158 13.62 -11.85 -14.61
C TYR A 158 12.18 -11.39 -14.58
N SER A 159 11.28 -12.30 -14.91
CA SER A 159 9.84 -12.16 -14.63
C SER A 159 9.54 -12.88 -13.32
N VAL A 160 9.07 -12.10 -12.36
CA VAL A 160 8.70 -12.54 -11.02
C VAL A 160 7.19 -12.47 -10.92
N VAL A 161 6.56 -13.63 -10.83
CA VAL A 161 5.12 -13.76 -10.62
C VAL A 161 4.87 -14.15 -9.18
N ILE A 162 4.08 -13.34 -8.49
CA ILE A 162 3.76 -13.50 -7.07
C ILE A 162 2.26 -13.74 -6.98
N TRP A 163 1.86 -14.86 -6.40
CA TRP A 163 0.46 -15.17 -6.15
C TRP A 163 0.21 -15.23 -4.66
N GLU A 164 -0.54 -14.26 -4.14
CA GLU A 164 -0.89 -14.16 -2.72
C GLU A 164 -2.39 -14.34 -2.52
N LYS A 165 -2.77 -15.10 -1.48
CA LYS A 165 -4.16 -15.24 -1.02
C LYS A 165 -4.19 -14.85 0.46
N PRO A 166 -4.51 -13.60 0.78
CA PRO A 166 -4.48 -13.11 2.17
C PRO A 166 -5.33 -13.96 3.12
N TRP A 167 -6.49 -14.42 2.67
CA TRP A 167 -7.42 -15.26 3.46
C TRP A 167 -6.93 -16.71 3.69
N GLN A 168 -5.88 -17.15 2.99
CA GLN A 168 -5.28 -18.49 3.15
C GLN A 168 -3.83 -18.43 3.65
N ASN A 169 -3.29 -17.24 3.94
CA ASN A 169 -1.88 -17.03 4.27
C ASN A 169 -0.93 -17.74 3.28
N PHE A 170 -1.29 -17.70 2.00
CA PHE A 170 -0.57 -18.38 0.94
C PHE A 170 0.16 -17.35 0.09
N GLU A 171 1.46 -17.58 -0.11
CA GLU A 171 2.31 -16.80 -1.00
C GLU A 171 3.14 -17.76 -1.86
N GLU A 172 2.99 -17.67 -3.17
CA GLU A 172 3.78 -18.44 -4.14
C GLU A 172 4.61 -17.50 -5.02
N TYR A 173 5.87 -17.86 -5.22
CA TYR A 173 6.84 -17.09 -6.00
C TYR A 173 7.31 -17.94 -7.18
N THR A 174 6.94 -17.52 -8.38
CA THR A 174 7.44 -18.10 -9.64
C THR A 174 8.42 -17.13 -10.27
N VAL A 175 9.66 -17.56 -10.47
CA VAL A 175 10.72 -16.74 -11.05
C VAL A 175 11.19 -17.37 -12.34
N THR A 176 11.15 -16.60 -13.43
CA THR A 176 11.58 -17.04 -14.75
C THR A 176 12.60 -16.06 -15.32
N LYS A 177 13.70 -16.57 -15.88
CA LYS A 177 14.72 -15.73 -16.54
C LYS A 177 14.22 -15.37 -17.93
N ILE A 178 14.10 -14.08 -18.24
CA ILE A 178 13.71 -13.61 -19.58
C ILE A 178 14.94 -13.51 -20.48
N ARG A 179 15.93 -12.72 -20.07
CA ARG A 179 17.14 -12.44 -20.88
C ARG A 179 18.28 -11.89 -20.04
N ASP A 180 19.51 -12.09 -20.49
CA ASP A 180 20.68 -11.41 -19.93
C ASP A 180 20.73 -9.95 -20.39
N ILE A 181 21.25 -9.08 -19.51
CA ILE A 181 21.42 -7.65 -19.77
C ILE A 181 22.92 -7.36 -19.78
N ALA A 182 23.42 -6.94 -20.94
CA ALA A 182 24.80 -6.47 -21.05
C ALA A 182 25.02 -5.28 -20.10
N VAL A 183 26.13 -5.29 -19.37
CA VAL A 183 26.58 -4.13 -18.60
C VAL A 183 26.97 -3.07 -19.62
N GLY A 184 26.11 -2.06 -19.80
CA GLY A 184 26.44 -0.89 -20.62
C GLY A 184 27.76 -0.30 -20.13
N LYS A 185 28.71 -0.15 -21.07
CA LYS A 185 29.97 0.57 -20.85
C LYS A 185 29.68 2.06 -20.69
#